data_AF-A0A969NP42-F1
#
_entry.id   AF-A0A969NP42-F1
#
_cell.length_a   1.000
_cell.length_b   1.000
_cell.length_c   1.000
_cell.angle_alpha   90.00
_cell.angle_beta   90.00
_cell.angle_gamma   90.00
#
_symmetry.space_group_name_H-M   'P 1'
#
loop_
_entity.id
_entity.type
_entity.pdbx_description
1 polymer ?
#
loop_
_entity_poly.entity_id
_entity_poly.type
_entity_poly.pdbx_seq_one_letter_code
_entity_poly.pdbx_strand_id
1 'polypeptide(L)' 'MREWGEQTDRLSVVLKRLAEQPSPENLTTAQTTLTNFRSRFDRWMSLQKNKQPYQVQTWENRLAMLDNLLIYGDRTSVVR' A
#
# COMPACT_ATOMS: atom_id res chain seq x y z
N MET A 1 -8.42 -2.07 15.67
CA MET A 1 -9.15 -2.34 14.41
C MET A 1 -9.64 -1.08 13.71
N ARG A 2 -10.18 -0.07 14.42
CA ARG A 2 -10.60 1.20 13.79
C ARG A 2 -9.50 1.88 12.97
N GLU A 3 -8.30 2.00 13.54
CA GLU A 3 -7.13 2.56 12.84
C GLU A 3 -6.78 1.78 11.56
N TRP A 4 -6.79 0.44 11.61
CA TRP A 4 -6.55 -0.38 10.42
C TRP A 4 -7.57 -0.08 9.31
N GLY A 5 -8.87 -0.04 9.65
CA GLY A 5 -9.92 0.30 8.69
C GLY A 5 -9.74 1.68 8.07
N GLU A 6 -9.50 2.71 8.89
CA GLU A 6 -9.25 4.07 8.42
C GLU A 6 -8.03 4.16 7.50
N GLN A 7 -6.95 3.43 7.80
CA GLN A 7 -5.74 3.40 6.96
C GLN A 7 -5.96 2.60 5.66
N THR A 8 -6.77 1.54 5.69
CA THR A 8 -7.18 0.78 4.50
C THR A 8 -8.02 1.65 3.57
N ASP A 9 -9.01 2.36 4.10
CA ASP A 9 -9.86 3.27 3.33
C ASP A 9 -9.03 4.39 2.71
N ARG A 10 -8.12 4.98 3.50
CA ARG A 10 -7.20 6.00 3.01
C ARG A 10 -6.32 5.47 1.88
N LEU A 11 -5.72 4.28 2.04
CA LEU A 11 -4.90 3.66 0.99
C LEU A 11 -5.71 3.39 -0.29
N SER A 12 -6.94 2.90 -0.15
CA SER A 12 -7.86 2.66 -1.26
C SER A 12 -8.15 3.95 -2.04
N VAL A 13 -8.48 5.04 -1.32
CA VAL A 13 -8.77 6.34 -1.93
C VAL A 13 -7.58 6.90 -2.71
N VAL A 14 -6.36 6.85 -2.15
CA VAL A 14 -5.19 7.41 -2.84
C VAL A 14 -4.77 6.57 -4.05
N LEU A 15 -4.88 5.24 -3.97
CA LEU A 15 -4.59 4.37 -5.10
C LEU A 15 -5.61 4.57 -6.22
N LYS A 16 -6.89 4.71 -5.88
CA LYS A 16 -7.94 5.05 -6.85
C LYS A 16 -7.70 6.40 -7.51
N ARG A 17 -7.37 7.43 -6.73
CA ARG A 17 -7.03 8.77 -7.26
C ARG A 17 -5.86 8.71 -8.23
N LEU A 18 -4.80 7.96 -7.90
CA LEU A 18 -3.65 7.78 -8.80
C LEU A 18 -4.07 7.09 -10.11
N ALA A 19 -4.93 6.07 -10.04
CA ALA A 19 -5.41 5.37 -11.24
C ALA A 19 -6.30 6.26 -12.13
N GLU A 20 -7.14 7.11 -11.53
CA GLU A 20 -8.02 8.04 -12.25
C GLU A 20 -7.28 9.27 -12.80
N GLN A 21 -6.27 9.76 -12.06
CA GLN A 21 -5.50 10.96 -12.40
C GLN A 21 -4.00 10.72 -12.18
N PRO A 22 -3.31 10.09 -13.14
CA PRO A 22 -1.87 9.85 -13.03
C PRO A 22 -1.09 11.16 -13.00
N SER A 23 -0.40 11.45 -11.89
CA SER A 23 0.50 12.59 -11.75
C SER A 23 1.64 12.28 -10.77
N PRO A 24 2.79 12.99 -10.84
CA PRO A 24 3.88 12.81 -9.89
C PRO A 24 3.47 13.02 -8.42
N GLU A 25 2.59 13.99 -8.17
CA GLU A 25 2.06 14.28 -6.84
C GLU A 25 1.18 13.15 -6.30
N ASN A 26 0.26 12.63 -7.14
CA ASN A 26 -0.60 11.50 -6.75
C ASN A 26 0.23 10.23 -6.56
N LEU A 27 1.29 10.05 -7.33
CA LEU A 27 2.21 8.90 -7.20
C LEU A 27 2.98 8.97 -5.89
N THR A 28 3.58 10.11 -5.58
CA THR A 28 4.28 10.36 -4.31
C THR A 28 3.35 10.15 -3.11
N THR A 29 2.10 10.63 -3.22
CA THR A 29 1.07 10.45 -2.20
C THR A 29 0.72 8.98 -1.98
N ALA A 30 0.56 8.20 -3.06
CA ALA A 30 0.29 6.78 -3.00
C ALA A 30 1.46 5.99 -2.37
N GLN A 31 2.70 6.26 -2.79
CA GLN A 31 3.91 5.64 -2.23
C GLN A 31 4.06 5.92 -0.73
N THR A 32 3.88 7.18 -0.31
CA THR A 32 3.96 7.59 1.09
C THR A 32 2.87 6.91 1.93
N THR A 33 1.65 6.87 1.41
CA THR A 33 0.52 6.24 2.10
C THR A 33 0.71 4.73 2.22
N LEU A 34 1.21 4.06 1.17
CA LEU A 34 1.50 2.63 1.19
C LEU A 34 2.63 2.28 2.17
N THR A 35 3.71 3.08 2.19
CA THR A 35 4.82 2.91 3.14
C THR A 35 4.33 3.03 4.58
N ASN A 36 3.52 4.04 4.88
CA ASN A 36 2.93 4.24 6.20
C ASN A 36 1.95 3.13 6.59
N PHE A 37 1.19 2.59 5.63
CA PHE A 37 0.30 1.44 5.86
C PHE A 37 1.12 0.19 6.23
N ARG A 38 2.17 -0.10 5.45
CA ARG A 38 3.03 -1.28 5.63
C ARG A 38 3.78 -1.25 6.97
N SER A 39 4.23 -0.09 7.44
CA SER A 39 4.94 0.02 8.72
C SER A 39 4.07 -0.33 9.94
N ARG A 40 2.74 -0.25 9.81
CA ARG A 40 1.78 -0.61 10.86
C ARG A 40 1.15 -1.99 10.65
N PHE A 41 1.31 -2.57 9.46
CA PHE A 41 0.64 -3.80 9.05
C PHE A 41 0.95 -4.98 9.98
N ASP A 42 2.23 -5.23 10.26
CA ASP A 42 2.65 -6.35 11.11
C ASP A 42 2.05 -6.25 12.52
N ARG A 43 1.98 -5.04 13.08
CA ARG A 43 1.33 -4.78 14.38
C ARG A 43 -0.15 -5.13 14.34
N TRP A 44 -0.89 -4.72 13.31
CA TRP A 44 -2.32 -5.03 13.21
C TRP A 44 -2.57 -6.53 12.97
N MET A 45 -1.68 -7.19 12.24
CA MET A 45 -1.81 -8.60 11.91
C MET A 45 -1.21 -9.55 12.94
N SER A 46 -0.55 -9.07 13.99
CA SER A 46 0.14 -9.91 14.99
C SER A 46 -0.69 -11.09 15.50
N LEU A 47 -1.97 -10.87 15.86
CA LEU A 47 -2.87 -11.94 16.29
C LEU A 47 -3.25 -12.90 15.16
N GLN A 48 -3.44 -12.39 13.95
CA GLN A 48 -3.78 -13.21 12.77
C GLN A 48 -2.58 -13.98 12.25
N LYS A 49 -1.36 -13.46 12.40
CA LYS A 49 -0.11 -14.11 12.02
C LYS A 49 0.08 -15.42 12.77
N ASN A 50 -0.37 -15.47 14.04
CA ASN A 50 -0.37 -16.69 14.84
C ASN A 50 -1.45 -17.71 14.43
N LYS A 51 -2.59 -17.23 13.91
CA LYS A 51 -3.74 -18.09 13.53
C LYS A 51 -3.68 -18.58 12.09
N GLN A 52 -3.28 -17.70 11.17
CA GLN A 52 -3.29 -17.88 9.72
C GLN A 52 -2.04 -17.25 9.09
N PRO A 53 -0.84 -17.76 9.39
CA PRO A 53 0.43 -17.18 8.93
C PRO A 53 0.51 -17.05 7.41
N TYR A 54 0.03 -18.05 6.67
CA TYR A 54 0.03 -18.05 5.21
C TYR A 54 -0.84 -16.93 4.61
N GLN A 55 -2.00 -16.66 5.22
CA GLN A 55 -2.89 -15.59 4.77
C GLN A 55 -2.23 -14.22 4.98
N VAL A 56 -1.64 -14.00 6.15
CA VAL A 56 -0.91 -12.76 6.45
C VAL A 56 0.27 -12.57 5.49
N GLN A 57 1.04 -13.62 5.23
CA GLN A 57 2.13 -13.58 4.25
C GLN A 57 1.63 -13.22 2.85
N THR A 58 0.49 -13.78 2.43
CA THR A 58 -0.12 -13.46 1.14
C THR A 58 -0.49 -11.98 1.04
N TRP A 59 -1.01 -11.39 2.13
CA TRP A 59 -1.30 -9.97 2.18
C TRP A 59 -0.04 -9.10 2.15
N GLU A 60 1.01 -9.47 2.89
CA GLU A 60 2.31 -8.78 2.82
C GLU A 60 2.88 -8.80 1.40
N ASN A 61 2.80 -9.95 0.71
CA ASN A 61 3.26 -10.09 -0.66
C ASN A 61 2.50 -9.16 -1.62
N ARG A 62 1.18 -9.02 -1.43
CA ARG A 62 0.36 -8.10 -2.24
C ARG A 62 0.74 -6.63 -1.99
N LEU A 63 1.01 -6.25 -0.75
CA LEU A 63 1.48 -4.90 -0.41
C LEU A 63 2.86 -4.61 -1.01
N ALA A 64 3.77 -5.59 -0.99
CA ALA A 64 5.08 -5.47 -1.63
C ALA A 64 4.96 -5.36 -3.16
N MET A 65 4.03 -6.10 -3.78
CA MET A 65 3.76 -5.98 -5.21
C MET A 65 3.27 -4.58 -5.58
N LEU A 66 2.34 -4.00 -4.80
CA LEU A 66 1.87 -2.62 -5.03
C LEU A 66 3.03 -1.63 -4.97
N ASP A 67 3.93 -1.77 -4.00
CA ASP A 67 5.09 -0.90 -3.85
C ASP A 67 6.02 -0.98 -5.06
N ASN A 68 6.31 -2.20 -5.53
CA ASN A 68 7.10 -2.40 -6.75
C ASN A 68 6.45 -1.77 -7.99
N LEU A 69 5.13 -1.85 -8.13
CA LEU A 69 4.40 -1.20 -9.22
C LEU A 69 4.48 0.32 -9.16
N LEU A 70 4.37 0.91 -7.96
CA LEU A 70 4.51 2.35 -7.78
C LEU A 70 5.94 2.84 -8.06
N ILE A 71 6.97 2.09 -7.64
CA ILE A 71 8.37 2.38 -7.94
C ILE A 71 8.63 2.29 -9.45
N TYR A 72 8.05 1.29 -10.11
CA TYR A 72 8.16 1.16 -11.57
C TYR A 72 7.49 2.34 -12.28
N GLY A 73 6.28 2.72 -11.85
CA GLY A 73 5.56 3.89 -12.37
C GLY A 73 6.41 5.16 -12.30
N ASP A 74 7.08 5.38 -11.15
CA ASP A 74 7.97 6.52 -10.93
C ASP A 74 9.12 6.55 -11.96
N ARG A 75 9.84 5.44 -12.07
CA ARG A 75 10.94 5.28 -13.04
C ARG A 75 10.50 5.51 -14.49
N THR A 76 9.31 5.05 -14.86
CA THR A 76 8.79 5.26 -16.22
C THR A 76 8.29 6.69 -16.46
N SER A 77 7.83 7.38 -15.42
CA SER A 77 7.37 8.76 -15.51
C SER A 77 8.53 9.76 -15.64
N VAL A 78 9.69 9.47 -15.03
CA VAL A 78 10.93 10.26 -15.13
C VAL A 78 11.57 10.18 -16.53
N VAL A 79 11.22 9.17 -17.34
CA VAL A 79 11.79 8.92 -18.68
C VAL A 79 10.92 9.54 -19.81
N ARG A 80 9.86 10.27 -19.46
CA ARG A 80 9.03 11.03 -20.41
C ARG A 80 9.23 12.53 -20.26
#